data_AF-A0A967CLA3-F1
#
_entry.id   AF-A0A967CLA3-F1
#
_cell.length_a   1.000
_cell.length_b   1.000
_cell.length_c   1.000
_cell.angle_alpha   90.00
_cell.angle_beta   90.00
_cell.angle_gamma   90.00
#
_symmetry.space_group_name_H-M   'P 1'
#
loop_
_entity.id
_entity.type
_entity.pdbx_description
1 polymer ?
#
loop_
_entity_poly.entity_id
_entity_poly.type
_entity_poly.pdbx_seq_one_letter_code
_entity_poly.pdbx_strand_id
1 'polypeptide(L)'
;MTQSVAAASPAAVTRPLALRGTHTDGSPGRGVEVWPPVVLAPMAGVTNAPFRSLCRSFGPGLIYVNEMIMAAALVYGNTRTRSMVTFAPDEQFRSLQLYGSDPRTMESAVDILGRENLVDHIDLNFGCPAAKVTR
;
A
#
# COMPACT_ATOMS: atom_id res chain seq x y z
N MET A 1 -35.66 8.01 24.03
CA MET A 1 -34.36 8.70 24.19
C MET A 1 -33.44 8.26 23.07
N THR A 2 -33.53 8.91 21.92
CA THR A 2 -32.58 8.76 20.81
C THR A 2 -31.39 9.66 21.11
N GLN A 3 -30.26 9.10 21.51
CA GLN A 3 -29.02 9.88 21.59
C GLN A 3 -28.55 10.14 20.16
N SER A 4 -28.69 11.40 19.72
CA SER A 4 -27.99 11.91 18.56
C SER A 4 -26.51 11.99 18.93
N VAL A 5 -25.70 11.11 18.34
CA VAL A 5 -24.25 11.26 18.37
C VAL A 5 -23.94 12.39 17.39
N ALA A 6 -23.61 13.57 17.93
CA ALA A 6 -23.06 14.64 17.13
C ALA A 6 -21.71 14.15 16.57
N ALA A 7 -21.67 13.87 15.26
CA ALA A 7 -20.42 13.64 14.57
C ALA A 7 -19.57 14.91 14.74
N ALA A 8 -18.40 14.78 15.37
CA ALA A 8 -17.42 15.85 15.38
C ALA A 8 -17.18 16.26 13.92
N SER A 9 -17.37 17.55 13.61
CA SER A 9 -17.07 18.08 12.28
C SER A 9 -15.60 17.76 12.00
N PRO A 10 -15.28 16.91 11.01
CA PRO A 10 -13.90 16.54 10.76
C PRO A 10 -13.16 17.84 10.43
N ALA A 11 -12.04 18.10 11.12
CA ALA A 11 -11.18 19.22 10.80
C ALA A 11 -10.96 19.19 9.28
N ALA A 12 -11.38 20.26 8.59
CA ALA A 12 -11.35 20.29 7.14
C ALA A 12 -9.91 20.02 6.69
N VAL A 13 -9.67 18.86 6.08
CA VAL A 13 -8.38 18.59 5.49
C VAL A 13 -8.31 19.47 4.25
N THR A 14 -7.48 20.53 4.28
CA THR A 14 -7.46 21.59 3.25
C THR A 14 -6.34 21.43 2.22
N ARG A 15 -5.51 20.38 2.34
CA ARG A 15 -4.36 20.16 1.44
C ARG A 15 -4.29 18.72 0.93
N PRO A 16 -3.81 18.51 -0.31
CA PRO A 16 -3.52 17.18 -0.83
C PRO A 16 -2.53 16.40 0.05
N LEU A 17 -2.69 15.08 0.10
CA LEU A 17 -1.65 14.19 0.60
C LEU A 17 -0.59 14.05 -0.50
N ALA A 18 0.64 14.47 -0.22
CA ALA A 18 1.77 14.28 -1.12
C ALA A 18 2.58 13.06 -0.67
N LEU A 19 2.61 12.02 -1.50
CA LEU A 19 3.55 10.90 -1.36
C LEU A 19 4.74 11.17 -2.29
N ARG A 20 5.92 11.34 -1.71
CA ARG A 20 7.16 11.65 -2.45
C ARG A 20 8.26 10.72 -1.96
N GLY A 21 8.88 9.99 -2.88
CA GLY A 21 10.08 9.20 -2.62
C GLY A 21 11.34 9.90 -3.11
N THR A 22 12.48 9.47 -2.60
CA THR A 22 13.81 9.79 -3.18
C THR A 22 14.51 8.48 -3.50
N HIS A 23 15.18 8.43 -4.64
CA HIS A 23 16.08 7.33 -4.97
C HIS A 23 17.31 7.39 -4.07
N THR A 24 18.03 6.27 -3.96
CA THR A 24 19.23 6.16 -3.13
C THR A 24 20.37 7.07 -3.58
N ASP A 25 20.36 7.50 -4.85
CA ASP A 25 21.28 8.49 -5.42
C ASP A 25 20.85 9.95 -5.16
N GLY A 26 19.76 10.16 -4.41
CA GLY A 26 19.21 11.48 -4.09
C GLY A 26 18.34 12.08 -5.19
N SER A 27 18.17 11.42 -6.33
CA SER A 27 17.25 11.89 -7.37
C SER A 27 15.78 11.74 -6.91
N PRO A 28 14.88 12.64 -7.32
CA PRO A 28 13.48 12.55 -6.91
C PRO A 28 12.83 11.30 -7.50
N GLY A 29 12.27 10.48 -6.62
CA GLY A 29 11.46 9.33 -7.03
C GLY A 29 10.09 9.77 -7.53
N ARG A 30 9.36 8.83 -8.14
CA ARG A 30 8.00 9.09 -8.59
C ARG A 30 7.10 9.45 -7.40
N GLY A 31 6.54 10.65 -7.44
CA GLY A 31 5.58 11.14 -6.43
C GLY A 31 4.15 11.17 -6.95
N VAL A 32 3.19 11.27 -6.03
CA VAL A 32 1.77 11.46 -6.32
C VAL A 32 1.14 12.40 -5.29
N GLU A 33 0.21 13.24 -5.75
CA GLU A 33 -0.63 14.07 -4.89
C GLU A 33 -2.07 13.55 -4.93
N VAL A 34 -2.66 13.38 -3.76
CA VAL A 34 -3.99 12.76 -3.61
C VAL A 34 -4.96 13.77 -3.03
N TRP A 35 -6.05 14.01 -3.76
CA TRP A 35 -7.14 14.87 -3.32
C TRP A 35 -8.52 14.27 -3.70
N PRO A 36 -9.45 14.11 -2.74
CA PRO A 36 -9.26 14.28 -1.29
C PRO A 36 -8.19 13.31 -0.76
N PRO A 37 -7.55 13.57 0.40
CA PRO A 37 -6.45 12.75 0.91
C PRO A 37 -6.97 11.44 1.52
N VAL A 38 -7.59 10.63 0.67
CA VAL A 38 -8.22 9.36 0.99
C VAL A 38 -7.40 8.27 0.30
N VAL A 39 -7.01 7.28 1.10
CA VAL A 39 -6.26 6.11 0.64
C VAL A 39 -7.04 4.88 1.05
N LEU A 40 -7.30 3.97 0.11
CA LEU A 40 -7.90 2.68 0.45
C LEU A 40 -6.85 1.82 1.16
N ALA A 41 -7.13 1.50 2.42
CA ALA A 41 -6.26 0.68 3.26
C ALA A 41 -6.11 -0.75 2.71
N PRO A 42 -4.94 -1.39 2.92
CA PRO A 42 -4.73 -2.77 2.52
C PRO A 42 -5.51 -3.72 3.41
N MET A 43 -6.21 -4.68 2.80
CA MET A 43 -6.97 -5.71 3.50
C MET A 43 -6.64 -7.06 2.87
N ALA A 44 -5.95 -7.92 3.62
CA ALA A 44 -5.58 -9.26 3.16
C ALA A 44 -6.82 -10.08 2.76
N GLY A 45 -6.80 -10.63 1.55
CA GLY A 45 -7.90 -11.37 0.92
C GLY A 45 -8.98 -10.50 0.28
N VAL A 46 -8.90 -9.17 0.38
CA VAL A 46 -9.96 -8.25 -0.10
C VAL A 46 -9.42 -7.28 -1.14
N THR A 47 -8.37 -6.52 -0.84
CA THR A 47 -7.84 -5.48 -1.74
C THR A 47 -6.97 -6.03 -2.86
N ASN A 48 -7.46 -7.03 -3.59
CA ASN A 48 -6.83 -7.58 -4.80
C ASN A 48 -7.07 -6.69 -6.03
N ALA A 49 -6.43 -6.99 -7.16
CA ALA A 49 -6.51 -6.17 -8.36
C ALA A 49 -7.95 -5.93 -8.86
N PRO A 50 -8.82 -6.96 -9.01
CA PRO A 50 -10.23 -6.74 -9.36
C PRO A 50 -10.98 -5.81 -8.41
N PHE A 51 -10.82 -5.97 -7.10
CA PHE A 51 -11.47 -5.11 -6.11
C PHE A 51 -10.99 -3.67 -6.25
N ARG A 52 -9.69 -3.45 -6.39
CA ARG A 52 -9.12 -2.11 -6.57
C ARG A 52 -9.58 -1.45 -7.86
N SER A 53 -9.67 -2.19 -8.97
CA SER A 53 -10.21 -1.66 -10.24
C SER A 53 -11.68 -1.26 -10.10
N LEU A 54 -12.50 -2.05 -9.38
CA LEU A 54 -13.88 -1.66 -9.07
C LEU A 54 -13.92 -0.38 -8.20
N CYS A 55 -13.14 -0.30 -7.13
CA CYS A 55 -13.12 0.91 -6.31
C CYS A 55 -12.64 2.15 -7.10
N ARG A 56 -11.72 1.98 -8.05
CA ARG A 56 -11.22 3.05 -8.92
C ARG A 56 -12.28 3.57 -9.88
N SER A 57 -13.25 2.76 -10.31
CA SER A 57 -14.36 3.25 -11.13
C SER A 57 -15.27 4.24 -10.38
N PHE A 58 -15.25 4.22 -9.04
CA PHE A 58 -16.00 5.16 -8.19
C PHE A 58 -15.13 6.29 -7.61
N GLY A 59 -13.82 6.07 -7.49
CA GLY A 59 -12.87 7.03 -6.91
C GLY A 59 -11.61 7.23 -7.76
N PRO A 60 -11.72 7.67 -9.02
CA PRO A 60 -10.55 7.91 -9.85
C PRO A 60 -9.63 8.95 -9.18
N GLY A 61 -8.32 8.74 -9.25
CA GLY A 61 -7.32 9.63 -8.65
C GLY A 61 -7.02 9.41 -7.16
N LEU A 62 -7.70 8.46 -6.50
CA LEU A 62 -7.32 8.00 -5.16
C LEU A 62 -6.20 6.95 -5.21
N ILE A 63 -5.57 6.72 -4.07
CA ILE A 63 -4.57 5.64 -3.92
C ILE A 63 -5.23 4.40 -3.35
N TYR A 64 -4.83 3.26 -3.91
CA TYR A 64 -5.28 1.94 -3.52
C TYR A 64 -4.07 1.10 -3.13
N VAL A 65 -4.00 0.68 -1.87
CA VAL A 65 -2.89 -0.16 -1.40
C VAL A 65 -3.25 -1.62 -1.67
N ASN A 66 -2.37 -2.33 -2.36
CA ASN A 66 -2.49 -3.77 -2.58
C ASN A 66 -2.44 -4.52 -1.24
N GLU A 67 -2.89 -5.77 -1.25
CA GLU A 67 -2.79 -6.67 -0.10
C GLU A 67 -1.38 -6.71 0.50
N MET A 68 -1.33 -6.95 1.81
CA MET A 68 -0.05 -7.08 2.50
C MET A 68 0.66 -8.39 2.12
N ILE A 69 1.97 -8.33 1.91
CA ILE A 69 2.81 -9.51 1.67
C ILE A 69 3.96 -9.60 2.69
N MET A 70 4.40 -10.84 2.95
CA MET A 70 5.52 -11.10 3.85
C MET A 70 6.84 -10.95 3.09
N ALA A 71 7.74 -10.11 3.59
CA ALA A 71 9.05 -9.87 2.97
C ALA A 71 9.85 -11.18 2.81
N ALA A 72 9.91 -12.01 3.85
CA ALA A 72 10.61 -13.30 3.79
C ALA A 72 10.06 -14.23 2.71
N ALA A 73 8.73 -14.32 2.57
CA ALA A 73 8.11 -15.17 1.56
C ALA A 73 8.43 -14.70 0.13
N LEU A 74 8.53 -13.38 -0.08
CA LEU A 74 8.98 -12.84 -1.37
C LEU A 74 10.44 -13.18 -1.64
N VAL A 75 11.33 -12.98 -0.67
CA VAL A 75 12.78 -13.25 -0.80
C VAL A 75 13.06 -14.73 -1.05
N TYR A 76 12.33 -15.64 -0.39
CA TYR A 76 12.46 -17.09 -0.60
C TYR A 76 11.70 -17.60 -1.84
N GLY A 77 11.18 -16.72 -2.70
CA GLY A 77 10.59 -17.11 -3.97
C GLY A 77 9.25 -17.83 -3.86
N ASN A 78 8.47 -17.57 -2.81
CA ASN A 78 7.15 -18.16 -2.65
C ASN A 78 6.23 -17.73 -3.81
N THR A 79 5.78 -18.67 -4.62
CA THR A 79 5.02 -18.42 -5.85
C THR A 79 3.70 -17.70 -5.59
N ARG A 80 3.01 -18.02 -4.49
CA ARG A 80 1.77 -17.35 -4.08
C ARG A 80 2.04 -15.89 -3.69
N THR A 81 3.11 -15.63 -2.95
CA THR A 81 3.48 -14.27 -2.57
C THR A 81 3.85 -13.45 -3.80
N ARG A 82 4.57 -14.07 -4.75
CA ARG A 82 4.93 -13.45 -6.02
C ARG A 82 3.69 -13.10 -6.86
N SER A 83 2.69 -13.97 -6.92
CA SER A 83 1.44 -13.69 -7.65
C SER A 83 0.58 -12.62 -6.99
N MET A 84 0.71 -12.40 -5.68
CA MET A 84 0.06 -11.29 -4.99
C MET A 84 0.64 -9.92 -5.37
N VAL A 85 1.87 -9.85 -5.90
CA VAL A 85 2.46 -8.62 -6.46
C VAL A 85 1.91 -8.39 -7.87
N THR A 86 0.59 -8.26 -7.97
CA THR A 86 -0.13 -8.05 -9.23
C THR A 86 -0.97 -6.78 -9.14
N PHE A 87 -0.88 -6.00 -10.22
CA PHE A 87 -1.64 -4.77 -10.40
C PHE A 87 -2.40 -4.84 -11.73
N ALA A 88 -3.58 -4.22 -11.75
CA ALA A 88 -4.35 -4.08 -12.98
C ALA A 88 -3.69 -3.07 -13.95
N PRO A 89 -3.96 -3.15 -15.27
CA PRO A 89 -3.38 -2.24 -16.25
C PRO A 89 -3.73 -0.76 -16.05
N ASP A 90 -4.83 -0.48 -15.35
CA ASP A 90 -5.29 0.88 -15.03
C ASP A 90 -4.67 1.44 -13.74
N GLU A 91 -3.80 0.68 -13.05
CA GLU A 91 -3.10 1.13 -11.84
C GLU A 91 -1.89 2.00 -12.18
N GLN A 92 -2.13 3.30 -12.34
CA GLN A 92 -1.08 4.26 -12.61
C GLN A 92 -0.08 4.44 -11.47
N PHE A 93 -0.46 4.16 -10.22
CA PHE A 93 0.41 4.26 -9.04
C PHE A 93 0.25 3.00 -8.17
N ARG A 94 1.27 2.14 -8.20
CA ARG A 94 1.25 0.78 -7.63
C ARG A 94 1.78 0.82 -6.20
N SER A 95 0.86 0.79 -5.24
CA SER A 95 1.18 0.79 -3.82
C SER A 95 1.06 -0.63 -3.25
N LEU A 96 2.08 -1.10 -2.53
CA LEU A 96 2.12 -2.41 -1.89
C LEU A 96 2.50 -2.29 -0.42
N GLN A 97 1.81 -3.04 0.44
CA GLN A 97 2.18 -3.13 1.85
C GLN A 97 3.10 -4.33 2.12
N LEU A 98 4.26 -4.09 2.72
CA LEU A 98 5.19 -5.10 3.22
C LEU A 98 5.06 -5.27 4.72
N TYR A 99 5.31 -6.49 5.19
CA TYR A 99 5.54 -6.76 6.60
C TYR A 99 6.69 -7.75 6.81
N GLY A 100 7.38 -7.59 7.93
CA GLY A 100 8.53 -8.41 8.32
C GLY A 100 9.22 -7.81 9.54
N SER A 101 10.07 -8.61 10.19
CA SER A 101 10.78 -8.23 11.41
C SER A 101 12.30 -8.17 11.25
N ASP A 102 12.86 -8.86 10.25
CA ASP A 102 14.30 -8.84 9.97
C ASP A 102 14.65 -7.72 8.97
N PRO A 103 15.46 -6.71 9.36
CA PRO A 103 15.78 -5.58 8.49
C PRO A 103 16.47 -5.97 7.18
N ARG A 104 17.34 -6.99 7.19
CA ARG A 104 18.04 -7.45 5.98
C ARG A 104 17.08 -8.09 4.98
N THR A 105 16.12 -8.85 5.48
CA THR A 105 15.04 -9.44 4.68
C THR A 105 14.13 -8.36 4.10
N MET A 106 13.81 -7.32 4.89
CA MET A 106 13.03 -6.17 4.42
C MET A 106 13.77 -5.43 3.29
N GLU A 107 15.06 -5.14 3.47
CA GLU A 107 15.92 -4.53 2.45
C GLU A 107 15.94 -5.35 1.16
N SER A 108 16.15 -6.66 1.28
CA SER A 108 16.17 -7.58 0.13
C SER A 108 14.83 -7.60 -0.61
N ALA A 109 13.71 -7.58 0.11
CA ALA A 109 12.37 -7.52 -0.49
C ALA A 109 12.15 -6.20 -1.24
N VAL A 110 12.57 -5.06 -0.66
CA VAL A 110 12.50 -3.75 -1.30
C VAL A 110 13.37 -3.71 -2.57
N ASP A 111 14.59 -4.26 -2.51
CA ASP A 111 15.49 -4.34 -3.68
C ASP A 111 14.87 -5.15 -4.82
N ILE A 112 14.30 -6.34 -4.51
CA ILE A 112 13.58 -7.16 -5.51
C ILE A 112 12.46 -6.37 -6.17
N LEU A 113 11.60 -5.72 -5.37
CA LEU A 113 10.46 -4.97 -5.89
C LEU A 113 10.88 -3.76 -6.72
N GLY A 114 11.94 -3.07 -6.31
CA GLY A 114 12.48 -1.90 -6.99
C GLY A 114 13.19 -2.24 -8.30
N ARG A 115 14.11 -3.22 -8.27
CA ARG A 115 14.90 -3.65 -9.45
C ARG A 115 14.04 -4.21 -10.57
N GLU A 116 12.97 -4.90 -10.21
CA GLU A 116 12.00 -5.43 -11.16
C GLU A 116 10.92 -4.41 -11.55
N ASN A 117 10.98 -3.19 -11.01
CA ASN A 117 10.01 -2.12 -11.24
C ASN A 117 8.56 -2.59 -11.01
N LEU A 118 8.31 -3.30 -9.91
CA LEU A 118 6.99 -3.89 -9.62
C LEU A 118 6.07 -2.93 -8.87
N VAL A 119 6.63 -1.97 -8.13
CA VAL A 119 5.90 -1.07 -7.23
C VAL A 119 6.43 0.36 -7.34
N ASP A 120 5.54 1.33 -7.12
CA ASP A 120 5.88 2.76 -7.08
C ASP A 120 5.90 3.29 -5.63
N HIS A 121 5.22 2.59 -4.71
CA HIS A 121 5.14 2.95 -3.31
C HIS A 121 5.15 1.70 -2.42
N ILE A 122 5.95 1.78 -1.36
CA ILE A 122 6.09 0.72 -0.35
C ILE A 122 5.55 1.25 0.97
N ASP A 123 4.47 0.63 1.43
CA ASP A 123 3.90 0.84 2.75
C ASP A 123 4.39 -0.25 3.72
N LEU A 124 4.58 0.08 5.00
CA LEU A 124 5.08 -0.85 6.00
C LEU A 124 4.02 -1.13 7.06
N ASN A 125 3.67 -2.41 7.22
CA ASN A 125 2.73 -2.81 8.25
C ASN A 125 3.41 -2.94 9.62
N PHE A 126 3.08 -2.03 10.53
CA PHE A 126 3.48 -2.09 11.94
C PHE A 126 2.28 -2.30 12.89
N GLY A 127 1.09 -2.59 12.36
CA GLY A 127 -0.16 -2.52 13.11
C GLY A 127 -0.95 -3.83 13.22
N CYS A 128 -0.63 -4.86 12.42
CA CYS A 128 -1.46 -6.07 12.38
C CYS A 128 -1.32 -6.91 13.66
N PRO A 129 -2.40 -7.15 14.42
CA PRO A 129 -2.33 -7.95 15.65
C PRO A 129 -2.40 -9.47 15.39
N ALA A 130 -2.54 -9.89 14.12
CA ALA A 130 -2.72 -11.29 13.77
C ALA A 130 -1.55 -12.16 14.24
N ALA A 131 -1.84 -13.34 14.76
CA ALA A 131 -0.83 -14.24 15.34
C ALA A 131 0.31 -14.58 14.38
N LYS A 132 0.04 -14.67 13.07
CA LYS A 132 1.05 -14.90 12.01
C LYS A 132 2.04 -13.75 11.79
N VAL A 133 1.76 -12.59 12.39
CA VAL A 133 2.61 -11.38 12.33
C VAL A 133 3.31 -11.19 13.68
N THR A 134 2.61 -11.46 14.78
CA THR A 134 3.09 -11.20 16.15
C THR A 134 3.79 -12.39 16.83
N ARG A 135 3.78 -13.59 16.22
CA ARG A 135 4.42 -14.80 16.74
C ARG A 135 5.30 -15.47 15.70
#